data_AF-U3KZ22-F1
#
_entry.id   AF-U3KZ22-F1
#
_cell.length_a   1.000
_cell.length_b   1.000
_cell.length_c   1.000
_cell.angle_alpha   90.00
_cell.angle_beta   90.00
_cell.angle_gamma   90.00
#
_symmetry.space_group_name_H-M   'P 1'
#
loop_
_entity.id
_entity.type
_entity.pdbx_description
1 polymer ?
#
loop_
_entity_poly.entity_id
_entity_poly.type
_entity_poly.pdbx_seq_one_letter_code
_entity_poly.pdbx_strand_id
1 'polypeptide(L)'
;MAMMAASAFFFFSMNDFDTKWKTSILVSGLITFIAAVHYWYMRDYWATVGESPTFFRYVDWVLTVPLMCVEFYLILKVAGAKKSLMWKLIAASIVMLVTGYFGEAVYNTGTGPAVWGLISGLAYF
;
A
#
# COMPACT_ATOMS: atom_id res chain seq x y z
N MET A 1 -6.97 -9.52 -11.94
CA MET A 1 -7.60 -8.57 -12.89
C MET A 1 -8.40 -7.45 -12.21
N ALA A 2 -8.86 -7.59 -10.96
CA ALA A 2 -9.65 -6.54 -10.29
C ALA A 2 -8.94 -5.17 -10.21
N MET A 3 -7.66 -5.13 -9.83
CA MET A 3 -6.92 -3.86 -9.69
C MET A 3 -6.75 -3.10 -11.01
N MET A 4 -6.56 -3.83 -12.12
CA MET A 4 -6.50 -3.23 -13.45
C MET A 4 -7.84 -2.60 -13.85
N ALA A 5 -8.94 -3.31 -13.61
CA ALA A 5 -10.28 -2.78 -13.89
C ALA A 5 -10.59 -1.55 -13.01
N ALA A 6 -10.20 -1.57 -11.74
CA ALA A 6 -10.33 -0.43 -10.84
C ALA A 6 -9.51 0.78 -11.30
N SER A 7 -8.27 0.58 -11.75
CA SER A 7 -7.43 1.65 -12.29
C SER A 7 -8.08 2.30 -13.51
N ALA A 8 -8.57 1.50 -14.46
CA ALA A 8 -9.32 2.00 -15.60
C ALA A 8 -10.56 2.80 -15.15
N PHE A 9 -11.33 2.26 -14.20
CA PHE A 9 -12.50 2.95 -13.65
C PHE A 9 -12.12 4.31 -13.05
N PHE A 10 -11.11 4.40 -12.19
CA PHE A 10 -10.71 5.66 -11.57
C PHE A 10 -10.18 6.70 -12.57
N PHE A 11 -9.41 6.27 -13.57
CA PHE A 11 -8.92 7.20 -14.60
C PHE A 11 -10.04 7.71 -15.51
N PHE A 12 -10.99 6.85 -15.90
CA PHE A 12 -12.09 7.25 -16.78
C PHE A 12 -13.23 7.99 -16.06
N SER A 13 -13.47 7.70 -14.78
CA SER A 13 -14.49 8.39 -13.98
C SER A 13 -14.04 9.74 -13.43
N MET A 14 -12.78 10.15 -13.65
CA MET A 14 -12.21 11.36 -13.04
C MET A 14 -12.99 12.66 -13.37
N ASN A 15 -13.63 12.72 -14.54
CA ASN A 15 -14.41 13.88 -14.95
C ASN A 15 -15.82 13.94 -14.33
N ASP A 16 -16.28 12.84 -13.73
CA ASP A 16 -17.59 12.77 -13.08
C ASP A 16 -17.56 13.33 -11.64
N PHE A 17 -16.36 13.61 -11.11
CA PHE A 17 -16.16 14.12 -9.76
C PHE A 17 -15.81 15.61 -9.73
N ASP A 18 -16.26 16.30 -8.68
CA ASP A 18 -15.87 17.68 -8.39
C ASP A 18 -14.33 17.85 -8.39
N THR A 19 -13.87 19.01 -8.86
CA THR A 19 -12.43 19.35 -8.94
C THR A 19 -11.67 19.15 -7.63
N LYS A 20 -12.32 19.33 -6.47
CA LYS A 20 -11.72 19.12 -5.14
C LYS A 20 -11.31 17.67 -4.87
N TRP A 21 -11.94 16.70 -5.54
CA TRP A 21 -11.69 15.26 -5.35
C TRP A 21 -10.80 14.64 -6.44
N LYS A 22 -10.60 15.31 -7.57
CA LYS A 22 -9.86 14.76 -8.72
C LYS A 22 -8.46 14.26 -8.35
N THR A 23 -7.74 14.96 -7.48
CA THR A 23 -6.43 14.49 -6.99
C THR A 23 -6.55 13.20 -6.19
N SER A 24 -7.60 13.05 -5.36
CA SER A 24 -7.83 11.81 -4.60
C SER A 24 -8.07 10.65 -5.56
N ILE A 25 -8.97 10.82 -6.53
CA ILE A 25 -9.31 9.81 -7.55
C ILE A 25 -8.08 9.43 -8.39
N LEU A 26 -7.26 10.41 -8.78
CA LEU A 26 -6.00 10.15 -9.48
C LEU A 26 -5.06 9.27 -8.65
N VAL A 27 -4.91 9.56 -7.36
CA VAL A 27 -4.09 8.75 -6.44
C VAL A 27 -4.66 7.34 -6.30
N SER A 28 -5.98 7.16 -6.18
CA SER A 28 -6.62 5.82 -6.17
C SER A 28 -6.32 5.03 -7.46
N GLY A 29 -6.38 5.71 -8.61
CA GLY A 29 -6.03 5.14 -9.90
C GLY A 29 -4.56 4.71 -10.00
N LEU A 30 -3.63 5.50 -9.43
CA LEU A 30 -2.21 5.17 -9.34
C LEU A 30 -1.95 3.97 -8.42
N ILE A 31 -2.57 3.93 -7.24
CA ILE A 31 -2.44 2.82 -6.28
C ILE A 31 -2.87 1.51 -6.93
N THR A 32 -4.06 1.50 -7.52
CA THR A 32 -4.59 0.31 -8.18
C THR A 32 -3.80 -0.09 -9.42
N PHE A 33 -3.23 0.87 -10.15
CA PHE A 33 -2.33 0.59 -11.28
C PHE A 33 -1.02 -0.08 -10.83
N ILE A 34 -0.37 0.47 -9.80
CA ILE A 34 0.86 -0.10 -9.22
C ILE A 34 0.60 -1.53 -8.74
N ALA A 35 -0.50 -1.75 -8.01
CA ALA A 35 -0.90 -3.07 -7.54
C ALA A 35 -1.19 -4.03 -8.71
N ALA A 36 -1.82 -3.56 -9.79
CA ALA A 36 -2.08 -4.38 -10.97
C ALA A 36 -0.78 -4.89 -11.61
N VAL A 37 0.23 -4.03 -11.75
CA VAL A 37 1.55 -4.40 -12.27
C VAL A 37 2.25 -5.40 -11.34
N HIS A 38 2.27 -5.14 -10.03
CA HIS A 38 2.89 -6.05 -9.07
C HIS A 38 2.18 -7.40 -9.00
N TYR A 39 0.85 -7.44 -9.15
CA TYR A 39 0.12 -8.71 -9.24
C TYR A 39 0.51 -9.56 -10.43
N TRP A 40 0.89 -8.96 -11.56
CA TRP A 40 1.45 -9.73 -12.68
C TRP A 40 2.82 -10.30 -12.35
N TYR A 41 3.74 -9.49 -11.80
CA TYR A 41 5.05 -10.00 -11.38
C TYR A 41 4.94 -11.13 -10.35
N MET A 42 4.06 -10.97 -9.37
CA MET A 42 3.79 -11.98 -8.35
C MET A 42 3.20 -13.26 -8.94
N ARG A 43 2.27 -13.15 -9.91
CA ARG A 43 1.69 -14.29 -10.62
C ARG A 43 2.78 -15.07 -11.37
N ASP A 44 3.62 -14.37 -12.12
CA ASP A 44 4.66 -15.00 -12.94
C ASP A 44 5.75 -15.61 -12.07
N TYR A 45 6.12 -14.94 -10.97
CA TYR A 45 7.03 -15.49 -9.95
C TYR A 45 6.48 -16.80 -9.38
N TRP A 46 5.21 -16.80 -8.91
CA TRP A 46 4.61 -18.01 -8.35
C TRP A 46 4.51 -19.14 -9.39
N ALA A 47 4.14 -18.82 -10.63
CA ALA A 47 4.02 -19.81 -11.70
C ALA A 47 5.37 -20.45 -12.08
N THR A 48 6.47 -19.72 -11.93
CA THR A 48 7.81 -20.19 -12.30
C THR A 48 8.56 -20.83 -11.13
N VAL A 49 8.45 -20.25 -9.94
CA VAL A 49 9.25 -20.62 -8.76
C VAL A 49 8.47 -21.51 -7.79
N GLY A 50 7.14 -21.42 -7.76
CA GLY A 50 6.28 -22.19 -6.85
C GLY A 50 6.26 -21.68 -5.40
N GLU A 51 6.88 -20.53 -5.13
CA GLU A 51 6.97 -19.95 -3.79
C GLU A 51 6.08 -18.71 -3.63
N SER A 52 5.80 -18.35 -2.37
CA SER A 52 5.11 -17.11 -2.05
C SER A 52 5.94 -15.90 -2.48
N PRO A 53 5.39 -14.95 -3.25
CA PRO A 53 6.13 -13.78 -3.73
C PRO A 53 6.22 -12.67 -2.67
N THR A 54 6.67 -13.01 -1.45
CA THR A 54 6.69 -12.11 -0.28
C THR A 54 7.47 -10.82 -0.56
N PHE A 55 8.65 -10.92 -1.18
CA PHE A 55 9.44 -9.74 -1.54
C PHE A 55 8.68 -8.76 -2.44
N PHE A 56 8.09 -9.26 -3.54
CA PHE A 56 7.31 -8.42 -4.46
C PHE A 56 6.12 -7.77 -3.78
N ARG A 57 5.49 -8.46 -2.83
CA ARG A 57 4.39 -7.92 -2.05
C ARG A 57 4.82 -6.75 -1.17
N TYR A 58 5.95 -6.87 -0.48
CA TYR A 58 6.45 -5.81 0.38
C TYR A 58 6.93 -4.60 -0.43
N VAL A 59 7.50 -4.80 -1.62
CA VAL A 59 7.81 -3.69 -2.55
C VAL A 59 6.53 -2.96 -2.98
N ASP A 60 5.49 -3.70 -3.38
CA ASP A 60 4.18 -3.11 -3.70
C ASP A 60 3.63 -2.28 -2.53
N TRP A 61 3.65 -2.82 -1.31
CA TRP A 61 3.15 -2.13 -0.12
C TRP A 61 3.94 -0.88 0.25
N VAL A 62 5.27 -0.90 0.15
CA VAL A 62 6.10 0.27 0.43
C VAL A 62 5.78 1.42 -0.53
N LEU A 63 5.29 1.14 -1.74
CA LEU A 63 4.83 2.15 -2.68
C LEU A 63 3.37 2.56 -2.43
N THR A 64 2.47 1.58 -2.27
CA THR A 64 1.02 1.81 -2.24
C THR A 64 0.51 2.29 -0.89
N VAL A 65 1.06 1.84 0.23
CA VAL A 65 0.58 2.23 1.57
C VAL A 65 0.84 3.71 1.85
N PRO A 66 2.02 4.29 1.58
CA PRO A 66 2.21 5.74 1.71
C PRO A 66 1.26 6.54 0.80
N LEU A 67 0.99 6.06 -0.42
CA LEU A 67 0.03 6.69 -1.32
C LEU A 67 -1.40 6.62 -0.76
N MET A 68 -1.79 5.51 -0.13
CA MET A 68 -3.08 5.41 0.58
C MET A 68 -3.15 6.40 1.76
N CYS A 69 -2.06 6.64 2.49
CA CYS A 69 -2.02 7.68 3.52
C CYS A 69 -2.18 9.09 2.92
N VAL A 70 -1.61 9.35 1.74
CA VAL A 70 -1.80 10.60 0.99
C VAL A 70 -3.25 10.73 0.54
N GLU A 71 -3.84 9.68 -0.02
CA GLU A 71 -5.26 9.64 -0.42
C GLU A 71 -6.19 9.94 0.76
N PHE A 72 -6.00 9.25 1.89
CA PHE A 72 -6.76 9.47 3.11
C PHE A 72 -6.65 10.92 3.60
N TYR A 73 -5.45 11.50 3.55
CA TYR A 73 -5.26 12.93 3.85
C TYR A 73 -5.99 13.83 2.85
N LEU A 74 -5.95 13.53 1.55
CA LEU A 74 -6.63 14.33 0.51
C LEU A 74 -8.14 14.34 0.71
N ILE A 75 -8.72 13.27 1.23
CA ILE A 75 -10.14 13.21 1.59
C ILE A 75 -10.41 14.06 2.83
N LEU A 76 -9.63 13.86 3.91
CA LEU A 76 -9.86 14.55 5.19
C LEU A 76 -9.44 16.01 5.22
N LYS A 77 -8.58 16.48 4.30
CA LYS A 77 -8.16 17.89 4.27
C LYS A 77 -9.34 18.84 4.11
N VAL A 78 -10.41 18.40 3.44
CA VAL A 78 -11.64 19.17 3.25
C VAL A 78 -12.37 19.40 4.58
N ALA A 79 -12.16 18.50 5.55
CA ALA A 79 -12.65 18.61 6.93
C ALA A 79 -11.61 19.21 7.90
N GLY A 80 -10.51 19.78 7.39
CA GLY A 80 -9.49 20.47 8.21
C GLY A 80 -8.34 19.61 8.73
N ALA A 81 -8.10 18.42 8.15
CA ALA A 81 -6.96 17.60 8.54
C ALA A 81 -5.61 18.28 8.29
N LYS A 82 -4.66 18.05 9.20
CA LYS A 82 -3.31 18.63 9.15
C LYS A 82 -2.35 17.74 8.37
N LYS A 83 -1.46 18.34 7.57
CA LYS A 83 -0.38 17.61 6.87
C LYS A 83 0.53 16.81 7.82
N SER A 84 0.67 17.25 9.07
CA SER A 84 1.43 16.53 10.09
C SER A 84 0.87 15.14 10.38
N LEU A 85 -0.46 14.94 10.27
CA LEU A 85 -1.08 13.63 10.43
C LEU A 85 -0.69 12.70 9.29
N MET A 86 -0.72 13.19 8.05
CA MET A 86 -0.29 12.42 6.86
C MET A 86 1.14 11.89 7.01
N TRP A 87 2.08 12.74 7.40
CA TRP A 87 3.48 12.34 7.59
C TRP A 87 3.67 11.37 8.76
N LYS A 88 2.90 11.51 9.84
CA LYS A 88 2.88 10.52 10.93
C LYS A 88 2.41 9.15 10.44
N LEU A 89 1.33 9.11 9.67
CA LEU A 89 0.80 7.86 9.10
C LEU A 89 1.79 7.22 8.11
N ILE A 90 2.42 8.02 7.24
CA ILE A 90 3.46 7.52 6.32
C ILE A 90 4.63 6.92 7.10
N ALA A 91 5.16 7.64 8.10
CA ALA A 91 6.28 7.15 8.90
C ALA A 91 5.93 5.84 9.65
N ALA A 92 4.77 5.81 10.32
CA ALA A 92 4.27 4.62 11.00
C ALA A 92 4.09 3.44 10.02
N SER A 93 3.53 3.68 8.83
CA SER A 93 3.36 2.65 7.81
C SER A 93 4.68 2.07 7.30
N ILE A 94 5.72 2.89 7.16
CA ILE A 94 7.05 2.42 6.75
C ILE A 94 7.65 1.53 7.84
N VAL A 95 7.56 1.95 9.12
CA VAL A 95 8.04 1.14 10.24
C VAL A 95 7.31 -0.20 10.29
N MET A 96 5.98 -0.17 10.17
CA MET A 96 5.14 -1.37 10.09
C MET A 96 5.61 -2.31 8.97
N LEU A 97 5.74 -1.81 7.74
CA LEU A 97 6.11 -2.65 6.59
C LEU A 97 7.54 -3.20 6.68
N VAL A 98 8.51 -2.40 7.12
CA VAL A 98 9.90 -2.87 7.25
C VAL A 98 10.01 -3.95 8.33
N THR A 99 9.36 -3.74 9.47
CA THR A 99 9.40 -4.71 10.57
C THR A 99 8.58 -5.96 10.26
N GLY A 100 7.46 -5.84 9.56
CA GLY A 100 6.70 -6.98 9.02
C GLY A 100 7.56 -7.82 8.07
N TYR A 101 8.28 -7.18 7.14
CA TYR A 101 9.17 -7.89 6.20
C TYR A 101 10.26 -8.68 6.93
N PHE A 102 10.82 -8.11 8.00
CA PHE A 102 11.79 -8.80 8.84
C PHE A 102 11.20 -10.04 9.50
N GLY A 103 9.96 -10.00 9.96
CA GLY A 103 9.28 -11.17 10.54
C GLY A 103 8.95 -12.25 9.52
N GLU A 104 8.57 -11.87 8.29
CA GLU A 104 8.13 -12.82 7.26
C GLU A 104 9.25 -13.39 6.39
N ALA A 105 10.30 -12.61 6.10
CA ALA A 105 11.31 -12.96 5.10
C ALA A 105 12.73 -13.12 5.65
N VAL A 106 13.09 -12.44 6.74
CA VAL A 106 14.49 -12.41 7.23
C VAL A 106 14.67 -13.26 8.49
N TYR A 107 13.82 -13.07 9.48
CA TYR A 107 13.83 -13.76 10.77
C TYR A 107 12.59 -14.64 10.91
N ASN A 108 12.34 -15.47 9.90
CA ASN A 108 11.08 -16.21 9.74
C ASN A 108 11.01 -17.55 10.51
N THR A 109 11.99 -17.83 11.38
CA THR A 109 12.08 -19.05 12.19
C THR A 109 12.09 -18.76 13.69
N GLY A 110 11.72 -19.75 14.50
CA GLY A 110 11.73 -19.62 15.96
C GLY A 110 10.77 -18.55 16.45
N THR A 111 11.22 -17.67 17.35
CA THR A 111 10.41 -16.56 17.89
C THR A 111 10.42 -15.30 17.02
N GLY A 112 11.25 -15.25 15.97
CA GLY A 112 11.41 -14.08 15.10
C GLY A 112 10.10 -13.56 14.50
N PRO A 113 9.22 -14.40 13.90
CA PRO A 113 7.95 -13.94 13.34
C PRO A 113 7.06 -13.26 14.40
N ALA A 114 7.00 -13.81 15.61
CA ALA A 114 6.17 -13.28 16.68
C ALA A 114 6.70 -11.94 17.20
N VAL A 115 8.02 -11.81 17.38
CA VAL A 115 8.65 -10.58 17.87
C VAL A 115 8.52 -9.46 16.85
N TRP A 116 8.89 -9.70 15.59
CA TRP A 116 8.81 -8.70 14.54
C TRP A 116 7.36 -8.38 14.15
N GLY A 117 6.47 -9.37 14.19
CA GLY A 117 5.04 -9.16 14.03
C GLY A 117 4.44 -8.27 15.11
N LEU A 118 4.87 -8.41 16.36
CA LEU A 118 4.46 -7.52 17.45
C LEU A 118 4.93 -6.08 17.21
N ILE A 119 6.20 -5.89 16.83
CA ILE A 119 6.73 -4.55 16.53
C ILE A 119 5.97 -3.90 15.37
N SER A 120 5.72 -4.66 14.30
CA SER A 120 4.90 -4.22 13.17
C SER A 120 3.49 -3.85 13.61
N GLY A 121 2.86 -4.69 14.43
CA GLY A 121 1.53 -4.45 14.99
C GLY A 121 1.47 -3.18 15.85
N LEU A 122 2.49 -2.89 16.65
CA LEU A 122 2.55 -1.65 17.44
C LEU A 122 2.66 -0.40 16.56
N ALA A 123 3.28 -0.50 15.37
CA ALA A 123 3.32 0.60 14.41
C ALA A 123 2.01 0.76 13.61
N TYR A 124 1.18 -0.28 13.56
CA TYR A 124 -0.11 -0.26 12.88
C TYR A 124 -1.21 0.48 13.68
N PHE A 125 -1.18 0.41 15.01
CA PHE A 125 -2.15 1.05 15.92
C PHE A 125 -1.71 2.44 16.38
#